data_AF-A0A1H0RR79-F1
#
_entry.id   AF-A0A1H0RR79-F1
#
_cell.length_a   1.000
_cell.length_b   1.000
_cell.length_c   1.000
_cell.angle_alpha   90.00
_cell.angle_beta   90.00
_cell.angle_gamma   90.00
#
_symmetry.space_group_name_H-M   'P 1'
#
loop_
_entity.id
_entity.type
_entity.pdbx_description
1 polymer ?
#
loop_
_entity_poly.entity_id
_entity_poly.type
_entity_poly.pdbx_seq_one_letter_code
_entity_poly.pdbx_strand_id
1 'polypeptide(L)' 'MREVCIELIERQGRRLWQVRFGRRALTFHEELAARTFAAQLHMRLRWSGQLP' A
#
# COMPACT_ATOMS: atom_id res chain seq x y z
N MET A 1 -0.68 12.48 -9.80
CA MET A 1 0.10 12.02 -8.64
C MET A 1 -0.26 10.57 -8.35
N ARG A 2 0.72 9.68 -8.14
CA ARG A 2 0.43 8.30 -7.71
C ARG A 2 0.52 8.30 -6.19
N GLU A 3 -0.62 8.30 -5.52
CA GLU A 3 -0.66 8.21 -4.06
C GLU A 3 -0.67 6.75 -3.62
N VAL A 4 -0.12 6.48 -2.45
CA VAL A 4 -0.16 5.13 -1.86
C VAL A 4 -1.43 5.06 -1.01
N CYS A 5 -2.36 4.19 -1.38
CA CYS A 5 -3.60 3.97 -0.66
C CYS A 5 -3.55 2.64 0.10
N ILE A 6 -4.16 2.58 1.27
CA ILE A 6 -4.37 1.34 2.03
C ILE A 6 -5.87 1.11 2.11
N GLU A 7 -6.32 -0.06 1.66
CA GLU A 7 -7.73 -0.44 1.64
C GLU A 7 -7.91 -1.80 2.31
N LEU A 8 -8.99 -1.96 3.08
CA LEU A 8 -9.41 -3.27 3.57
C LEU A 8 -10.29 -3.91 2.50
N ILE A 9 -9.88 -5.09 2.03
CA ILE A 9 -10.60 -5.87 1.04
C ILE A 9 -11.03 -7.21 1.61
N GLU A 10 -12.10 -7.78 1.06
CA GLU A 10 -12.48 -9.16 1.33
C GLU A 10 -12.19 -10.01 0.11
N ARG A 11 -11.41 -11.08 0.29
CA ARG A 11 -11.06 -12.01 -0.78
C ARG A 11 -11.26 -13.43 -0.29
N GLN A 12 -12.13 -14.18 -0.97
CA GLN A 12 -12.46 -15.56 -0.61
C GLN A 12 -12.89 -15.71 0.86
N GLY A 13 -13.70 -14.76 1.36
CA GLY A 13 -14.18 -14.74 2.75
C GLY A 13 -13.12 -14.36 3.80
N ARG A 14 -11.93 -13.91 3.39
CA ARG A 14 -10.88 -13.43 4.28
C ARG A 14 -10.70 -11.92 4.13
N ARG A 15 -10.63 -11.22 5.26
CA ARG A 15 -10.26 -9.81 5.31
C ARG A 15 -8.75 -9.67 5.11
N LEU A 16 -8.36 -8.90 4.11
CA LEU A 16 -6.97 -8.63 3.75
C LEU A 16 -6.76 -7.14 3.58
N TRP A 17 -5.55 -6.68 3.83
CA TRP A 17 -5.14 -5.30 3.65
C TRP A 17 -4.43 -5.15 2.32
N GLN A 18 -4.95 -4.32 1.43
CA GLN A 18 -4.34 -4.04 0.14
C GLN A 18 -3.67 -2.67 0.16
N VAL A 19 -2.40 -2.63 -0.22
CA VAL A 19 -1.66 -1.39 -0.52
C VAL A 19 -1.64 -1.19 -2.03
N ARG A 20 -2.14 -0.06 -2.51
CA ARG A 20 -2.17 0.31 -3.93
C ARG A 20 -1.23 1.48 -4.22
N PHE A 21 -0.52 1.41 -5.35
CA PHE A 21 0.27 2.50 -5.89
C PHE A 21 0.14 2.52 -7.42
N GLY A 22 -0.67 3.44 -7.94
CA GLY A 22 -1.01 3.51 -9.36
C GLY A 22 -1.67 2.20 -9.85
N ARG A 23 -0.99 1.48 -10.75
CA ARG A 23 -1.46 0.19 -11.30
C ARG A 23 -1.00 -1.03 -10.49
N ARG A 24 -0.17 -0.83 -9.47
CA ARG A 24 0.38 -1.92 -8.64
C ARG A 24 -0.44 -2.04 -7.36
N ALA A 25 -0.71 -3.27 -6.95
CA ALA A 25 -1.38 -3.57 -5.69
C ALA A 25 -0.68 -4.75 -5.02
N LEU A 26 -0.56 -4.71 -3.70
CA LEU A 26 0.00 -5.77 -2.88
C LEU A 26 -0.91 -6.03 -1.69
N THR A 27 -1.20 -7.29 -1.40
CA THR A 27 -2.10 -7.69 -0.31
C THR A 27 -1.34 -8.30 0.86
N PHE A 28 -1.78 -7.97 2.07
CA PHE A 28 -1.23 -8.39 3.34
C PHE A 28 -2.35 -8.97 4.21
N HIS A 29 -2.01 -9.94 5.06
CA HIS A 29 -2.94 -10.46 6.05
C HIS A 29 -3.03 -9.53 7.26
N GLU A 30 -1.90 -8.95 7.66
CA GLU A 30 -1.81 -8.06 8.82
C GLU A 30 -1.86 -6.59 8.43
N GLU A 31 -2.61 -5.81 9.20
CA GLU A 31 -2.71 -4.36 9.03
C GLU A 31 -1.35 -3.68 9.21
N LEU A 32 -0.60 -4.09 10.23
CA LEU A 32 0.70 -3.52 10.56
C LEU A 32 1.71 -3.71 9.42
N ALA A 33 1.69 -4.88 8.77
CA ALA A 33 2.53 -5.15 7.62
C ALA A 33 2.18 -4.24 6.43
N ALA A 34 0.89 -4.07 6.12
CA ALA A 34 0.44 -3.17 5.06
C ALA A 34 0.83 -1.70 5.34
N ARG A 35 0.61 -1.24 6.58
CA ARG A 35 0.97 0.13 7.01
C ARG A 35 2.48 0.37 6.95
N THR A 36 3.28 -0.58 7.45
CA THR A 36 4.74 -0.48 7.42
C THR A 36 5.26 -0.42 5.99
N PHE A 37 4.75 -1.28 5.12
CA PHE A 37 5.10 -1.26 3.70
C PHE A 37 4.71 0.05 3.03
N ALA A 38 3.50 0.57 3.29
CA ALA A 38 3.04 1.84 2.75
C ALA A 38 3.90 3.03 3.22
N ALA A 39 4.34 3.05 4.48
CA ALA A 39 5.25 4.07 5.01
C ALA A 39 6.63 4.01 4.35
N GLN A 40 7.21 2.81 4.22
CA GLN A 40 8.48 2.60 3.52
C GLN A 40 8.40 2.98 2.05
N LEU A 41 7.28 2.64 1.38
CA LEU A 41 7.03 2.99 -0.01
C LEU A 41 6.92 4.51 -0.18
N HIS A 42 6.18 5.19 0.70
CA HIS A 42 6.11 6.66 0.72
C HIS A 42 7.49 7.31 0.86
N MET A 43 8.31 6.84 1.80
CA MET A 43 9.68 7.35 1.98
C MET A 43 10.52 7.18 0.72
N ARG A 44 10.47 5.98 0.10
CA ARG A 44 11.22 5.70 -1.12
C ARG A 44 10.76 6.57 -2.30
N LEU A 45 9.46 6.79 -2.42
CA LEU A 45 8.87 7.61 -3.48
C LEU A 45 9.22 9.10 -3.32
N ARG A 46 9.18 9.62 -2.09
CA ARG A 46 9.66 10.98 -1.75
C ARG A 46 11.11 11.16 -2.17
N TRP A 47 11.99 10.22 -1.82
CA TRP A 47 13.42 10.32 -2.15
C TRP A 47 13.70 10.16 -3.64
N SER A 48 12.85 9.45 -4.37
CA SER A 48 12.97 9.31 -5.82
C SER A 48 12.42 10.50 -6.62
N GLY A 49 11.89 11.55 -5.97
CA GLY A 49 11.27 12.70 -6.64
C GLY A 49 9.97 12.37 -7.39
N GLN A 50 9.37 11.20 -7.14
CA GLN A 50 8.13 10.76 -7.79
C GLN A 50 6.86 11.28 -7.09
N LEU A 51 7.01 11.82 -5.88
CA LEU A 51 5.97 12.55 -5.16
C LEU A 51 6.44 14.01 -5.00
N PRO A 52 5.71 15.00 -5.54
CA PRO A 52 5.99 16.41 -5.31
C PRO A 52 5.76 16.82 -3.85
#